data_AF-A0A444I7E4-F1
#
_entry.id   AF-A0A444I7E4-F1
#
_cell.length_a   1.000
_cell.length_b   1.000
_cell.length_c   1.000
_cell.angle_alpha   90.00
_cell.angle_beta   90.00
_cell.angle_gamma   90.00
#
_symmetry.space_group_name_H-M   'P 1'
#
loop_
_entity.id
_entity.type
_entity.pdbx_description
1 polymer ?
#
loop_
_entity_poly.entity_id
_entity_poly.type
_entity_poly.pdbx_seq_one_letter_code
_entity_poly.pdbx_strand_id
1 'polypeptide(L)'
;MTIGTIGARFRRGSTSLCLQPSVSPAGSARWPSDSTAPSARLLRAPRADAANKSPVGCGFCRGCFWGSQDVSQHVQGVATASYAGGAEETATYEATETRQTDHAEAVRIIFDLAQITYGDLLRIFSSAAKNPRPSVSE
;
A
#
# COMPACT_ATOMS: atom_id res chain seq x y z
N MET A 1 -11.35 49.22 -32.74
CA MET A 1 -12.81 49.11 -32.51
C MET A 1 -12.97 48.66 -31.07
N THR A 2 -13.34 49.61 -30.20
CA THR A 2 -13.34 49.49 -28.74
C THR A 2 -14.78 49.37 -28.27
N ILE A 3 -15.14 48.28 -27.60
CA ILE A 3 -16.42 48.07 -26.90
C ILE A 3 -16.09 47.04 -25.80
N GLY A 4 -16.42 47.16 -24.53
CA GLY A 4 -17.18 48.14 -23.76
C GLY A 4 -17.38 47.53 -22.38
N THR A 5 -16.90 48.22 -21.35
CA THR A 5 -16.90 47.83 -19.95
C THR A 5 -18.31 47.86 -19.36
N ILE A 6 -18.74 46.81 -18.65
CA ILE A 6 -19.88 46.90 -17.72
C ILE A 6 -19.36 46.68 -16.31
N GLY A 7 -19.30 47.78 -15.57
CA GLY A 7 -19.01 47.81 -14.15
C GLY A 7 -20.26 47.55 -13.33
N ALA A 8 -20.18 46.59 -12.41
CA ALA A 8 -21.08 46.53 -11.26
C ALA A 8 -20.38 47.21 -10.08
N ARG A 9 -20.97 48.32 -9.64
CA ARG A 9 -20.58 49.06 -8.45
C ARG A 9 -20.84 48.18 -7.22
N PHE A 10 -19.83 47.92 -6.41
CA PHE A 10 -20.05 47.46 -5.04
C PHE A 10 -19.42 48.43 -4.04
N ARG A 11 -20.27 48.91 -3.13
CA ARG A 11 -20.01 49.96 -2.16
C ARG A 11 -18.81 49.63 -1.28
N ARG A 12 -17.95 50.63 -1.06
CA ARG A 12 -17.00 50.66 0.05
C ARG A 12 -17.74 50.83 1.37
N GLY A 13 -17.40 49.97 2.32
CA GLY A 13 -17.64 50.07 3.76
C GLY A 13 -16.93 48.88 4.38
N SER A 14 -15.64 48.94 4.71
CA SER A 14 -15.06 49.64 5.85
C SER A 14 -15.79 49.35 7.17
N THR A 15 -15.54 48.16 7.71
CA THR A 15 -15.24 47.99 9.13
C THR A 15 -14.37 46.75 9.28
N SER A 16 -13.13 46.99 9.71
CA SER A 16 -12.25 45.98 10.27
C SER A 16 -12.97 45.25 11.40
N LEU A 17 -13.12 43.95 11.26
CA LEU A 17 -13.18 43.05 12.40
C LEU A 17 -12.43 41.80 11.97
N CYS A 18 -11.23 41.62 12.51
CA CYS A 18 -10.50 40.37 12.43
C CYS A 18 -11.32 39.29 13.17
N LEU A 19 -12.27 38.66 12.47
CA LEU A 19 -12.81 37.37 12.90
C LEU A 19 -11.85 36.31 12.39
N GLN A 20 -11.05 35.79 13.32
CA GLN A 20 -10.23 34.62 13.05
C GLN A 20 -11.14 33.47 12.60
N PRO A 21 -10.74 32.67 11.60
CA PRO A 21 -11.38 31.39 11.41
C PRO A 21 -11.16 30.59 12.69
N SER A 22 -12.25 30.24 13.38
CA SER A 22 -12.21 29.19 14.38
C SER A 22 -11.80 27.91 13.65
N VAL A 23 -10.51 27.62 13.64
CA VAL A 23 -10.00 26.29 13.38
C VAL A 23 -10.49 25.45 14.54
N SER A 24 -11.63 24.78 14.33
CA SER A 24 -11.97 23.60 15.10
C SER A 24 -10.80 22.63 14.91
N PRO A 25 -10.10 22.20 15.98
CA PRO A 25 -9.23 21.06 15.84
C PRO A 25 -10.16 19.89 15.52
N ALA A 26 -10.14 19.43 14.27
CA ALA A 26 -10.64 18.10 13.94
C ALA A 26 -9.96 17.17 14.94
N GLY A 27 -10.78 16.54 15.78
CA GLY A 27 -10.34 15.85 16.98
C GLY A 27 -9.17 14.93 16.65
N SER A 28 -8.17 14.95 17.53
CA SER A 28 -7.17 13.89 17.56
C SER A 28 -7.93 12.58 17.68
N ALA A 29 -8.03 11.85 16.56
CA ALA A 29 -8.43 10.47 16.56
C ALA A 29 -7.35 9.73 17.36
N ARG A 30 -7.55 9.67 18.68
CA ARG A 30 -6.69 8.93 19.58
C ARG A 30 -6.99 7.48 19.29
N TRP A 31 -6.16 6.87 18.44
CA TRP A 31 -6.13 5.43 18.27
C TRP A 31 -6.01 4.80 19.66
N PRO A 32 -6.96 3.96 20.09
CA PRO A 32 -6.87 3.30 21.38
C PRO A 32 -5.55 2.51 21.41
N SER A 33 -4.66 2.85 22.35
CA SER A 33 -3.37 2.19 22.53
C SER A 33 -3.50 0.84 23.24
N ASP A 34 -4.62 0.14 23.03
CA ASP A 34 -4.86 -1.14 23.65
C ASP A 34 -3.87 -2.15 23.05
N SER A 35 -2.75 -2.36 23.74
CA SER A 35 -1.59 -3.12 23.29
C SER A 35 -1.82 -4.64 23.41
N THR A 36 -3.08 -5.04 23.53
CA THR A 36 -3.47 -6.44 23.49
C THR A 36 -3.53 -6.84 22.02
N ALA A 37 -2.37 -7.17 21.44
CA ALA A 37 -2.32 -7.84 20.16
C ALA A 37 -3.26 -9.06 20.25
N PRO A 38 -4.28 -9.19 19.38
CA PRO A 38 -5.16 -10.35 19.42
C PRO A 38 -4.28 -11.59 19.29
N SER A 39 -4.34 -12.50 20.27
CA SER A 39 -3.63 -13.78 20.20
C SER A 39 -3.86 -14.36 18.82
N ALA A 40 -2.76 -14.61 18.08
CA ALA A 40 -2.74 -14.90 16.66
C ALA A 40 -3.91 -15.82 16.29
N ARG A 41 -5.01 -15.21 15.84
CA ARG A 41 -6.16 -15.95 15.38
C ARG A 41 -5.69 -16.51 14.07
N LEU A 42 -5.49 -17.84 14.00
CA LEU A 42 -5.18 -18.53 12.76
C LEU A 42 -6.11 -17.97 11.69
N LEU A 43 -5.55 -17.19 10.77
CA LEU A 43 -6.31 -16.65 9.66
C LEU A 43 -6.99 -17.85 9.03
N ARG A 44 -8.33 -17.84 9.01
CA ARG A 44 -9.10 -18.88 8.33
C ARG A 44 -8.49 -18.99 6.94
N ALA A 45 -8.08 -20.20 6.55
CA ALA A 45 -7.50 -20.40 5.23
C ALA A 45 -8.43 -19.73 4.20
N PRO A 46 -7.88 -18.94 3.26
CA PRO A 46 -8.70 -18.34 2.21
C PRO A 46 -9.58 -19.43 1.59
N ARG A 47 -10.80 -19.05 1.19
CA ARG A 47 -11.75 -19.95 0.53
C ARG A 47 -10.98 -20.75 -0.52
N ALA A 48 -10.97 -22.07 -0.38
CA ALA A 48 -10.11 -22.96 -1.14
C ALA A 48 -10.05 -22.53 -2.60
N ASP A 49 -8.84 -22.30 -3.09
CA ASP A 49 -8.62 -22.01 -4.49
C ASP A 49 -9.27 -23.13 -5.31
N ALA A 50 -10.13 -22.79 -6.26
CA ALA A 50 -10.69 -23.79 -7.14
C ALA A 50 -9.52 -24.48 -7.85
N ALA A 51 -9.42 -25.81 -7.75
CA ALA A 51 -8.34 -26.60 -8.33
C ALA A 51 -8.38 -26.51 -9.86
N ASN A 52 -7.92 -25.39 -10.40
CA ASN A 52 -7.61 -25.23 -11.80
C ASN A 52 -6.19 -25.79 -12.02
N LYS A 53 -5.94 -26.41 -13.17
CA LYS A 53 -4.63 -26.93 -13.56
C LYS A 53 -3.77 -25.87 -14.27
N SER A 54 -4.18 -24.60 -14.19
CA SER A 54 -3.53 -23.51 -14.90
C SER A 54 -2.60 -22.79 -13.94
N PRO A 55 -1.37 -22.44 -14.35
CA PRO A 55 -0.46 -21.69 -13.50
C PRO A 55 -1.11 -20.35 -13.12
N VAL A 56 -1.16 -20.06 -11.83
CA VAL A 56 -1.71 -18.83 -11.26
C VAL A 56 -0.55 -17.93 -10.81
N GLY A 57 -0.69 -16.63 -11.04
CA GLY A 57 0.27 -15.64 -10.58
C GLY A 57 -0.26 -14.83 -9.40
N CYS A 58 0.55 -14.62 -8.37
CA CYS A 58 0.27 -13.62 -7.33
C CYS A 58 1.51 -12.81 -6.95
N GLY A 59 1.31 -11.62 -6.39
CA GLY A 59 2.38 -10.75 -5.91
C GLY A 59 2.41 -10.64 -4.39
N PHE A 60 3.60 -10.63 -3.79
CA PHE A 60 3.82 -10.37 -2.36
C PHE A 60 4.74 -9.17 -2.17
N CYS A 61 4.29 -8.16 -1.42
CA CYS A 61 5.10 -7.00 -1.04
C CYS A 61 5.47 -7.13 0.44
N ARG A 62 6.75 -7.36 0.76
CA ARG A 62 7.16 -7.73 2.14
C ARG A 62 8.54 -7.19 2.56
N GLY A 63 8.79 -5.92 2.23
CA GLY A 63 10.10 -5.31 2.39
C GLY A 63 10.98 -5.67 1.20
N CYS A 64 12.28 -5.85 1.42
CA CYS A 64 13.21 -6.04 0.32
C CYS A 64 12.87 -7.29 -0.54
N PHE A 65 12.84 -7.14 -1.86
CA PHE A 65 12.49 -8.24 -2.76
C PHE A 65 13.51 -9.39 -2.68
N TRP A 66 14.78 -9.12 -2.37
CA TRP A 66 15.80 -10.16 -2.15
C TRP A 66 15.39 -11.13 -1.05
N GLY A 67 15.01 -10.60 0.12
CA GLY A 67 14.55 -11.42 1.24
C GLY A 67 13.22 -12.12 0.97
N SER A 68 12.36 -11.54 0.14
CA SER A 68 11.11 -12.17 -0.29
C SER A 68 11.35 -13.30 -1.31
N GLN A 69 12.33 -13.13 -2.18
CA GLN A 69 12.75 -14.13 -3.16
C GLN A 69 13.42 -15.32 -2.47
N ASP A 70 14.26 -15.08 -1.46
CA ASP A 70 14.87 -16.14 -0.66
C ASP A 70 13.83 -17.03 0.04
N VAL A 71 12.77 -16.41 0.59
CA VAL A 71 11.64 -17.16 1.19
C VAL A 71 10.94 -18.03 0.14
N SER A 72 10.83 -17.56 -1.09
CA SER A 72 10.18 -18.29 -2.19
C SER A 72 11.01 -19.44 -2.77
N GLN A 73 12.31 -19.57 -2.43
CA GLN A 73 13.16 -20.65 -2.98
C GLN A 73 12.67 -22.06 -2.63
N HIS A 74 11.88 -22.19 -1.56
CA HIS A 74 11.32 -23.46 -1.11
C HIS A 74 9.91 -23.72 -1.66
N VAL A 75 9.36 -22.78 -2.44
CA VAL A 75 8.05 -22.89 -3.06
C VAL A 75 8.18 -23.51 -4.44
N GLN A 76 7.32 -24.49 -4.74
CA GLN A 76 7.19 -25.07 -6.08
C GLN A 76 6.58 -24.02 -7.03
N GLY A 77 7.43 -23.37 -7.83
CA GLY A 77 7.02 -22.32 -8.76
C GLY A 77 8.20 -21.46 -9.23
N VAL A 78 7.88 -20.40 -9.97
CA VAL A 78 8.87 -19.41 -10.41
C VAL A 78 8.57 -18.09 -9.71
N ALA A 79 9.59 -17.52 -9.05
CA ALA A 79 9.53 -16.22 -8.40
C ALA A 79 10.36 -15.19 -9.17
N THR A 80 9.84 -13.97 -9.32
CA THR A 80 10.53 -12.88 -10.01
C THR A 80 10.39 -11.60 -9.21
N ALA A 81 11.51 -10.90 -8.99
CA ALA A 81 11.54 -9.57 -8.39
C ALA A 81 10.79 -8.57 -9.28
N SER A 82 10.02 -7.68 -8.67
CA SER A 82 9.14 -6.73 -9.35
C SER A 82 8.84 -5.52 -8.45
N TYR A 83 8.18 -4.52 -9.00
CA TYR A 83 7.64 -3.37 -8.25
C TYR A 83 6.12 -3.33 -8.44
N ALA A 84 5.40 -2.89 -7.41
CA ALA A 84 3.94 -2.80 -7.43
C ALA A 84 3.46 -1.47 -6.83
N GLY A 85 2.36 -0.93 -7.34
CA GLY A 85 1.66 0.24 -6.79
C GLY A 85 1.85 1.52 -7.59
N GLY A 86 3.07 1.82 -8.05
CA GLY A 86 3.38 3.03 -8.81
C GLY A 86 3.16 2.88 -10.32
N ALA A 87 3.53 3.94 -11.06
CA ALA A 87 3.45 3.98 -12.52
C ALA A 87 4.51 3.08 -13.17
N GLU A 88 4.17 2.40 -14.26
CA GLU A 88 5.04 1.41 -14.94
C GLU A 88 6.37 2.03 -15.38
N GLU A 89 6.36 3.28 -15.84
CA GLU A 89 7.54 3.98 -16.34
C GLU A 89 8.58 4.24 -15.25
N THR A 90 8.15 4.21 -13.98
CA THR A 90 9.00 4.44 -12.81
C THR A 90 9.35 3.16 -12.05
N ALA A 91 8.97 1.99 -12.58
CA ALA A 91 9.23 0.68 -12.00
C ALA A 91 10.65 0.17 -12.26
N THR A 92 11.66 1.02 -12.02
CA THR A 92 13.09 0.66 -12.14
C THR A 92 13.80 0.74 -10.79
N TYR A 93 14.92 0.04 -10.67
CA TYR A 93 15.69 0.02 -9.43
C TYR A 93 16.17 1.42 -9.04
N GLU A 94 16.72 2.17 -9.98
CA GLU A 94 17.26 3.50 -9.74
C GLU A 94 16.17 4.50 -9.32
N ALA A 95 14.98 4.41 -9.92
CA ALA A 95 13.86 5.29 -9.58
C ALA A 95 13.29 4.95 -8.19
N THR A 96 13.15 3.66 -7.88
CA THR A 96 12.58 3.20 -6.60
C THR A 96 13.52 3.40 -5.40
N GLU A 97 14.84 3.35 -5.60
CA GLU A 97 15.81 3.67 -4.56
C GLU A 97 15.69 5.12 -4.04
N THR A 98 15.23 6.06 -4.88
CA THR A 98 15.01 7.45 -4.46
C THR A 98 13.88 7.60 -3.44
N ARG A 99 13.00 6.59 -3.32
CA ARG A 99 11.76 6.62 -2.52
C ARG A 99 10.81 7.77 -2.86
N GLN A 100 10.89 8.31 -4.08
CA GLN A 100 9.97 9.33 -4.59
C GLN A 100 8.86 8.74 -5.47
N THR A 101 8.84 7.41 -5.63
CA THR A 101 7.82 6.69 -6.38
C THR A 101 6.86 5.99 -5.42
N ASP A 102 5.62 5.75 -5.86
CA ASP A 102 4.62 5.00 -5.10
C ASP A 102 4.79 3.47 -5.22
N HIS A 103 6.02 3.01 -5.51
CA HIS A 103 6.32 1.60 -5.68
C HIS A 103 6.71 0.92 -4.37
N ALA A 104 6.13 -0.24 -4.13
CA ALA A 104 6.61 -1.21 -3.16
C ALA A 104 7.40 -2.31 -3.86
N GLU A 105 8.50 -2.73 -3.23
CA GLU A 105 9.23 -3.93 -3.64
C GLU A 105 8.35 -5.17 -3.50
N ALA A 106 8.25 -5.95 -4.57
CA ALA A 106 7.35 -7.09 -4.68
C ALA A 106 8.03 -8.30 -5.32
N VAL A 107 7.55 -9.49 -4.99
CA VAL A 107 7.89 -10.74 -5.71
C VAL A 107 6.64 -11.30 -6.33
N ARG A 108 6.68 -11.53 -7.65
CA ARG A 108 5.64 -12.23 -8.40
C ARG A 108 5.95 -13.72 -8.41
N ILE A 109 5.01 -14.54 -7.94
CA ILE A 109 5.13 -16.00 -7.91
C ILE A 109 4.12 -16.58 -8.89
N ILE A 110 4.59 -17.42 -9.81
CA ILE A 110 3.78 -18.27 -10.68
C ILE A 110 3.83 -19.70 -10.14
N PHE A 111 2.67 -20.26 -9.81
CA PHE A 111 2.55 -21.56 -9.14
C PHE A 111 1.34 -22.36 -9.63
N ASP A 112 1.34 -23.67 -9.36
CA ASP A 112 0.24 -24.58 -9.66
C ASP A 112 -0.64 -24.80 -8.41
N LEU A 113 -1.94 -24.52 -8.53
CA LEU A 113 -2.93 -24.73 -7.47
C LEU A 113 -3.15 -26.20 -7.11
N ALA A 114 -2.70 -27.14 -7.96
CA ALA A 114 -2.69 -28.56 -7.63
C ALA A 114 -1.58 -28.94 -6.62
N GLN A 115 -0.53 -28.12 -6.49
CA GLN A 115 0.62 -28.39 -5.63
C GLN A 115 0.64 -27.51 -4.38
N ILE A 116 0.30 -26.23 -4.51
CA ILE A 116 0.33 -25.27 -3.41
C ILE A 116 -0.84 -24.29 -3.53
N THR A 117 -1.50 -24.02 -2.41
CA THR A 117 -2.60 -23.05 -2.39
C THR A 117 -2.08 -21.65 -2.13
N TYR A 118 -2.83 -20.63 -2.55
CA TYR A 118 -2.53 -19.24 -2.20
C TYR A 118 -2.50 -19.04 -0.67
N GLY A 119 -3.35 -19.78 0.05
CA GLY A 119 -3.35 -19.78 1.52
C GLY A 119 -2.04 -20.29 2.13
N ASP A 120 -1.39 -21.26 1.51
CA ASP A 120 -0.08 -21.76 1.96
C ASP A 120 1.01 -20.71 1.72
N LEU A 121 1.00 -20.06 0.55
CA LEU A 121 1.90 -18.94 0.26
C LEU A 121 1.72 -17.80 1.27
N LEU A 122 0.48 -17.40 1.55
CA LEU A 122 0.20 -16.39 2.57
C LEU A 122 0.75 -16.79 3.94
N ARG A 123 0.62 -18.05 4.34
CA ARG A 123 1.18 -18.55 5.61
C ARG A 123 2.71 -18.45 5.61
N ILE A 124 3.39 -18.90 4.56
CA ILE A 124 4.85 -18.84 4.42
C ILE A 124 5.34 -17.39 4.52
N PHE A 125 4.76 -16.48 3.75
CA PHE A 125 5.16 -15.08 3.74
C PHE A 125 4.81 -14.36 5.05
N SER A 126 3.68 -14.70 5.68
CA SER A 126 3.30 -14.09 6.97
C SER A 126 4.15 -14.61 8.13
N SER A 127 4.50 -15.90 8.17
CA SER A 127 5.33 -16.47 9.24
C SER A 127 6.78 -16.00 9.18
N ALA A 128 7.29 -15.67 7.98
CA ALA A 128 8.62 -15.12 7.81
C ALA A 128 8.73 -13.63 8.19
N ALA A 129 7.63 -12.95 8.53
CA ALA A 129 7.62 -11.50 8.77
C ALA A 129 8.53 -11.12 9.96
N LYS A 130 9.55 -10.30 9.67
CA LYS A 130 10.23 -9.47 10.67
C LYS A 130 9.23 -8.41 11.16
N ASN A 131 9.25 -8.13 12.46
CA ASN A 131 8.35 -7.21 13.18
C ASN A 131 7.77 -6.10 12.28
N PRO A 132 6.43 -6.01 12.09
CA PRO A 132 5.84 -4.95 11.30
C PRO A 132 6.19 -3.62 11.96
N ARG A 133 7.16 -2.88 11.39
CA ARG A 133 7.39 -1.51 11.83
C ARG A 133 6.13 -0.73 11.49
N PRO A 134 5.52 0.00 12.44
CA PRO A 134 4.51 0.97 12.08
C PRO A 134 5.12 1.91 11.04
N SER A 135 4.40 2.18 9.97
CA SER A 135 4.77 3.22 9.00
C SER A 135 5.02 4.49 9.80
N VAL A 136 6.30 4.86 9.96
CA VAL A 136 6.66 6.10 10.63
C VAL A 136 6.10 7.22 9.77
N SER A 137 5.06 7.85 10.29
CA SER A 137 4.60 9.16 9.89
C SER A 137 5.62 10.17 10.42
N GLU A 138 6.54 10.59 9.57
CA GLU A 138 7.30 11.85 9.69
C GLU A 138 7.41 12.49 8.30
#